data_AF-A0A2V9XRY1-F1
#
_entry.id   AF-A0A2V9XRY1-F1
#
_cell.length_a   1.000
_cell.length_b   1.000
_cell.length_c   1.000
_cell.angle_alpha   90.00
_cell.angle_beta   90.00
_cell.angle_gamma   90.00
#
_symmetry.space_group_name_H-M   'P 1'
#
loop_
_entity.id
_entity.type
_entity.pdbx_description
1 polymer ?
#
loop_
_entity_poly.entity_id
_entity_poly.type
_entity_poly.pdbx_seq_one_letter_code
_entity_poly.pdbx_strand_id
1 'polypeptide(L)'
;MCCILLVSAFGIPAFAEGSHDRTQFGHDVTVGSDEKVAEVTCFACSVRVRGRVDGDVTTFGGSVVVERDATVGGDTTAFGGDVRLDGGANVKSLTVFGGRLRRDSGATVGGDVTTFGGGATLWLFIVFGLPFLVLGAFIAFIVWLVRRFTRRAVPVAAQV
;
A
#
# COMPACT_ATOMS: atom_id res chain seq x y z
N MET A 1 -44.84 -7.49 20.56
CA MET A 1 -44.91 -6.46 19.49
C MET A 1 -43.84 -5.43 19.80
N CYS A 2 -42.64 -5.60 19.26
CA CYS A 2 -42.22 -5.09 17.95
C CYS A 2 -41.54 -3.72 18.14
N CYS A 3 -40.21 -3.71 18.17
CA CYS A 3 -39.37 -2.63 17.67
C CYS A 3 -37.92 -3.12 17.64
N ILE A 4 -37.69 -4.07 16.74
CA ILE A 4 -36.39 -4.43 16.20
C ILE A 4 -36.02 -3.34 15.19
N LEU A 5 -35.03 -2.50 15.49
CA LEU A 5 -34.30 -1.62 14.56
C LEU A 5 -32.95 -1.30 15.24
N LEU A 6 -31.98 -2.21 15.35
CA LEU A 6 -31.13 -2.76 14.29
C LEU A 6 -30.50 -1.68 13.38
N VAL A 7 -29.80 -0.71 14.00
CA VAL A 7 -28.81 0.15 13.32
C VAL A 7 -27.42 -0.16 13.91
N SER A 8 -27.05 -1.43 13.83
CA SER A 8 -25.64 -1.84 13.78
C SER A 8 -25.26 -1.90 12.30
N ALA A 9 -25.14 -0.73 11.66
CA ALA A 9 -24.41 -0.62 10.40
C ALA A 9 -22.91 -0.70 10.73
N PHE A 10 -22.53 -1.90 11.17
CA PHE A 10 -21.19 -2.44 11.10
C PHE A 10 -20.65 -2.06 9.74
N GLY A 11 -19.47 -1.42 9.72
CA GLY A 11 -18.80 -1.07 8.48
C GLY A 11 -18.82 -2.27 7.54
N ILE A 12 -19.27 -2.04 6.32
CA ILE A 12 -19.11 -3.00 5.24
C ILE A 12 -17.72 -2.67 4.67
N PRO A 13 -16.62 -3.33 5.09
CA PRO A 13 -15.56 -3.52 4.13
C PRO A 13 -16.21 -4.39 3.05
N ALA A 14 -16.28 -3.86 1.84
CA ALA A 14 -16.54 -4.66 0.66
C ALA A 14 -15.39 -5.67 0.57
N PHE A 15 -15.57 -6.83 1.21
CA PHE A 15 -14.73 -8.00 0.99
C PHE A 15 -15.06 -8.49 -0.41
N ALA A 16 -14.15 -8.26 -1.34
CA ALA A 16 -14.11 -8.98 -2.59
C ALA A 16 -13.79 -10.44 -2.26
N GLU A 17 -14.66 -11.32 -2.72
CA GLU A 17 -14.64 -12.76 -2.52
C GLU A 17 -13.94 -13.39 -3.73
N GLY A 18 -12.84 -14.12 -3.51
CA GLY A 18 -12.34 -15.11 -4.48
C GLY A 18 -10.94 -14.94 -5.09
N SER A 19 -9.91 -14.64 -4.31
CA SER A 19 -8.53 -15.07 -4.60
C SER A 19 -7.72 -15.04 -3.30
N HIS A 20 -6.65 -15.84 -3.22
CA HIS A 20 -5.76 -15.90 -2.05
C HIS A 20 -4.95 -14.59 -1.91
N ASP A 21 -5.62 -13.49 -1.61
CA ASP A 21 -5.04 -12.16 -1.53
C ASP A 21 -4.50 -11.95 -0.11
N ARG A 22 -3.21 -11.67 -0.01
CA ARG A 22 -2.52 -11.46 1.26
C ARG A 22 -2.21 -9.97 1.41
N THR A 23 -3.13 -9.26 2.06
CA THR A 23 -2.91 -7.88 2.47
C THR A 23 -2.35 -7.84 3.88
N GLN A 24 -1.08 -7.44 4.03
CA GLN A 24 -0.44 -7.32 5.35
C GLN A 24 0.08 -5.90 5.60
N PHE A 25 0.01 -5.46 6.86
CA PHE A 25 0.40 -4.13 7.29
C PHE A 25 1.48 -4.24 8.36
N GLY A 26 2.64 -3.61 8.14
CA GLY A 26 3.70 -3.46 9.14
C GLY A 26 4.42 -4.75 9.58
N HIS A 27 4.07 -5.90 9.01
CA HIS A 27 4.69 -7.19 9.28
C HIS A 27 5.36 -7.74 8.02
N ASP A 28 6.54 -8.32 8.18
CA ASP A 28 7.28 -8.91 7.07
C ASP A 28 6.53 -10.12 6.49
N VAL A 29 6.40 -10.15 5.16
CA VAL A 29 5.74 -11.24 4.44
C VAL A 29 6.79 -12.11 3.80
N THR A 30 6.81 -13.39 4.15
CA THR A 30 7.65 -14.39 3.49
C THR A 30 6.75 -15.38 2.77
N VAL A 31 6.87 -15.45 1.45
CA VAL A 31 6.21 -16.48 0.64
C VAL A 31 7.14 -17.68 0.58
N GLY A 32 6.71 -18.79 1.18
CA GLY A 32 7.45 -20.06 1.16
C GLY A 32 7.63 -20.61 -0.25
N SER A 33 8.63 -21.47 -0.45
CA SER A 33 8.89 -22.14 -1.74
C SER A 33 7.72 -23.01 -2.24
N ASP A 34 6.92 -23.55 -1.32
CA ASP A 34 5.76 -24.40 -1.60
C ASP A 34 4.41 -23.63 -1.53
N GLU A 35 4.46 -22.32 -1.28
CA GLU A 35 3.27 -21.48 -1.16
C GLU A 35 3.02 -20.75 -2.48
N LYS A 36 1.78 -20.81 -2.95
CA LYS A 36 1.30 -20.03 -4.09
C LYS A 36 0.39 -18.94 -3.59
N VAL A 37 0.74 -17.70 -3.89
CA VAL A 37 -0.08 -16.53 -3.55
C VAL A 37 -0.58 -15.91 -4.85
N ALA A 38 -1.86 -15.54 -4.87
CA ALA A 38 -2.45 -14.89 -6.03
C ALA A 38 -1.99 -13.43 -6.09
N GLU A 39 -2.24 -12.66 -5.03
CA GLU A 39 -1.82 -11.27 -4.94
C GLU A 39 -1.18 -10.99 -3.58
N VAL A 40 -0.08 -10.24 -3.57
CA VAL A 40 0.58 -9.79 -2.34
C VAL A 40 0.59 -8.27 -2.33
N THR A 41 -0.18 -7.68 -1.43
CA THR A 41 -0.15 -6.24 -1.19
C THR A 41 0.33 -5.99 0.23
N CYS A 42 1.42 -5.25 0.38
CA CYS A 42 2.01 -5.04 1.70
C CYS A 42 2.43 -3.59 1.93
N PHE A 43 2.03 -3.05 3.08
CA PHE A 43 2.29 -1.66 3.46
C PHE A 43 3.29 -1.59 4.62
N ALA A 44 4.33 -0.78 4.44
CA ALA A 44 5.43 -0.52 5.35
C ALA A 44 6.13 -1.79 5.87
N CYS A 45 6.51 -2.70 4.98
CA CYS A 45 6.96 -4.05 5.31
C CYS A 45 7.99 -4.58 4.31
N SER A 46 8.74 -5.61 4.68
CA SER A 46 9.62 -6.32 3.75
C SER A 46 8.94 -7.56 3.18
N VAL A 47 9.00 -7.75 1.87
CA VAL A 47 8.47 -8.93 1.18
C VAL A 47 9.61 -9.79 0.68
N ARG A 48 9.60 -11.06 1.05
CA ARG A 48 10.55 -12.07 0.59
C ARG A 48 9.82 -13.17 -0.17
N VAL A 49 10.16 -13.34 -1.44
CA VAL A 49 9.52 -14.33 -2.31
C VAL A 49 10.50 -15.46 -2.60
N ARG A 50 10.18 -16.67 -2.15
CA ARG A 50 10.93 -17.90 -2.46
C ARG A 50 10.22 -18.83 -3.44
N GLY A 51 8.89 -18.83 -3.39
CA GLY A 51 8.05 -19.71 -4.21
C GLY A 51 7.53 -19.02 -5.47
N ARG A 52 6.25 -19.28 -5.77
CA ARG A 52 5.57 -18.72 -6.93
C ARG A 52 4.45 -17.79 -6.52
N VAL A 53 4.44 -16.59 -7.09
CA VAL A 53 3.32 -15.66 -7.02
C VAL A 53 2.68 -15.66 -8.40
N ASP A 54 1.41 -16.01 -8.51
CA ASP A 54 0.75 -16.11 -9.81
C ASP A 54 0.27 -14.74 -10.34
N GLY A 55 -0.02 -13.80 -9.44
CA GLY A 55 -0.42 -12.42 -9.78
C GLY A 55 0.58 -11.37 -9.29
N ASP A 56 0.06 -10.24 -8.82
CA ASP A 56 0.82 -9.02 -8.62
C ASP A 56 1.41 -8.90 -7.21
N VAL A 57 2.59 -8.29 -7.12
CA VAL A 57 3.27 -8.01 -5.85
C VAL A 57 3.41 -6.50 -5.70
N THR A 58 2.62 -5.91 -4.83
CA THR A 58 2.67 -4.48 -4.53
C THR A 58 3.21 -4.23 -3.13
N THR A 59 4.25 -3.41 -3.02
CA THR A 59 4.81 -3.01 -1.74
C THR A 59 4.88 -1.51 -1.60
N PHE A 60 4.55 -1.01 -0.42
CA PHE A 60 4.64 0.41 -0.07
C PHE A 60 5.63 0.59 1.08
N GLY A 61 6.71 1.34 0.88
CA GLY A 61 7.65 1.74 1.91
C GLY A 61 8.38 0.58 2.59
N GLY A 62 9.09 -0.24 1.82
CA GLY A 62 9.84 -1.38 2.36
C GLY A 62 10.78 -2.02 1.35
N SER A 63 11.27 -3.23 1.62
CA SER A 63 12.20 -3.92 0.72
C SER A 63 11.58 -5.18 0.11
N VAL A 64 11.79 -5.38 -1.19
CA VAL A 64 11.35 -6.59 -1.89
C VAL A 64 12.57 -7.43 -2.24
N VAL A 65 12.58 -8.68 -1.82
CA VAL A 65 13.64 -9.64 -2.13
C VAL A 65 13.03 -10.84 -2.83
N VAL A 66 13.35 -11.01 -4.10
CA VAL A 66 12.99 -12.20 -4.88
C VAL A 66 14.20 -13.12 -4.88
N GLU A 67 14.06 -14.29 -4.25
CA GLU A 67 15.14 -15.29 -4.16
C GLU A 67 15.33 -16.06 -5.47
N ARG A 68 16.34 -16.93 -5.51
CA ARG A 68 16.65 -17.78 -6.67
C ARG A 68 15.48 -18.74 -6.92
N ASP A 69 15.20 -19.01 -8.19
CA ASP A 69 14.13 -19.91 -8.66
C ASP A 69 12.69 -19.46 -8.31
N ALA A 70 12.53 -18.29 -7.68
CA ALA A 70 11.23 -17.69 -7.44
C ALA A 70 10.65 -17.13 -8.75
N THR A 71 9.33 -17.29 -8.93
CA THR A 71 8.61 -16.84 -10.13
C THR A 71 7.46 -15.92 -9.74
N VAL A 72 7.40 -14.73 -10.34
CA VAL A 72 6.26 -13.81 -10.21
C VAL A 72 5.60 -13.70 -11.59
N GLY A 73 4.41 -14.27 -11.71
CA GLY A 73 3.62 -14.31 -12.94
C GLY A 73 3.00 -12.96 -13.30
N GLY A 74 2.75 -12.11 -12.29
CA GLY A 74 2.26 -10.75 -12.47
C GLY A 74 3.34 -9.68 -12.38
N ASP A 75 2.88 -8.45 -12.11
CA ASP A 75 3.72 -7.27 -12.04
C ASP A 75 4.21 -7.04 -10.61
N THR A 76 5.50 -6.72 -10.46
CA THR A 76 6.09 -6.38 -9.17
C THR A 76 6.26 -4.87 -9.07
N THR A 77 5.47 -4.26 -8.19
CA THR A 77 5.48 -2.82 -7.94
C THR A 77 6.00 -2.51 -6.53
N ALA A 78 6.99 -1.63 -6.43
CA ALA A 78 7.53 -1.17 -5.15
C ALA A 78 7.53 0.35 -5.06
N PHE A 79 6.89 0.90 -4.03
CA PHE A 79 6.84 2.34 -3.76
C PHE A 79 7.77 2.71 -2.62
N GLY A 80 8.70 3.64 -2.84
CA GLY A 80 9.62 4.19 -1.84
C GLY A 80 10.54 3.13 -1.22
N GLY A 81 10.87 2.07 -1.95
CA GLY A 81 11.48 0.85 -1.43
C GLY A 81 12.58 0.27 -2.32
N ASP A 82 13.50 -0.48 -1.72
CA ASP A 82 14.56 -1.17 -2.45
C ASP A 82 14.06 -2.53 -2.97
N VAL A 83 14.26 -2.83 -4.26
CA VAL A 83 13.93 -4.12 -4.88
C VAL A 83 15.21 -4.85 -5.23
N ARG A 84 15.35 -6.10 -4.77
CA ARG A 84 16.47 -6.98 -5.05
C ARG A 84 15.98 -8.27 -5.71
N LEU A 85 16.49 -8.55 -6.91
CA LEU A 85 16.27 -9.81 -7.60
C LEU A 85 17.56 -10.62 -7.62
N ASP A 86 17.52 -11.83 -7.06
CA ASP A 86 18.61 -12.79 -7.12
C ASP A 86 18.65 -13.55 -8.46
N GLY A 87 19.81 -14.14 -8.77
CA GLY A 87 20.02 -14.87 -10.02
C GLY A 87 19.11 -16.10 -10.14
N GLY A 88 18.31 -16.17 -11.20
CA GLY A 88 17.29 -17.19 -11.43
C GLY A 88 15.87 -16.73 -11.15
N ALA A 89 15.67 -15.54 -10.58
CA ALA A 89 14.33 -14.97 -10.42
C ALA A 89 13.69 -14.68 -11.78
N ASN A 90 12.41 -15.06 -11.94
CA ASN A 90 11.63 -14.74 -13.13
C ASN A 90 10.47 -13.82 -12.76
N VAL A 91 10.44 -12.62 -13.34
CA VAL A 91 9.37 -11.64 -13.10
C VAL A 91 8.85 -11.14 -14.44
N LYS A 92 7.54 -10.90 -14.55
CA LYS A 92 6.95 -10.35 -15.77
C LYS A 92 7.37 -8.89 -15.94
N SER A 93 6.88 -7.98 -15.11
CA SER A 93 7.23 -6.55 -15.18
C SER A 93 7.68 -6.04 -13.82
N LEU A 94 8.57 -5.05 -13.82
CA LEU A 94 9.08 -4.43 -12.60
C LEU A 94 8.84 -2.93 -12.63
N THR A 95 8.14 -2.43 -11.62
CA THR A 95 7.91 -1.01 -11.45
C THR A 95 8.44 -0.57 -10.09
N VAL A 96 9.47 0.26 -10.07
CA VAL A 96 10.06 0.77 -8.83
C VAL A 96 9.91 2.29 -8.78
N PHE A 97 9.18 2.79 -7.79
CA PHE A 97 8.96 4.20 -7.56
C PHE A 97 9.84 4.70 -6.41
N GLY A 98 10.72 5.66 -6.66
CA GLY A 98 11.45 6.37 -5.60
C GLY A 98 12.42 5.51 -4.76
N GLY A 99 12.81 4.32 -5.24
CA GLY A 99 13.77 3.44 -4.59
C GLY A 99 14.80 2.87 -5.55
N ARG A 100 15.64 1.92 -5.10
CA ARG A 100 16.69 1.33 -5.94
C ARG A 100 16.30 -0.07 -6.39
N LEU A 101 16.50 -0.34 -7.67
CA LEU A 101 16.41 -1.68 -8.23
C LEU A 101 17.80 -2.29 -8.35
N ARG A 102 18.04 -3.41 -7.66
CA ARG A 102 19.24 -4.24 -7.80
C ARG A 102 18.86 -5.57 -8.43
N ARG A 103 19.34 -5.80 -9.65
CA ARG A 103 19.11 -7.03 -10.39
C ARG A 103 20.44 -7.78 -10.54
N ASP A 104 20.46 -9.06 -10.16
CA ASP A 104 21.59 -9.94 -10.44
C ASP A 104 21.58 -10.39 -11.92
N SER A 105 22.75 -10.72 -12.45
CA SER A 105 22.98 -11.17 -13.83
C SER A 105 22.11 -12.35 -14.27
N GLY A 106 21.70 -13.22 -13.33
CA GLY A 106 20.85 -14.38 -13.63
C GLY A 106 19.34 -14.13 -13.58
N ALA A 107 18.88 -12.95 -13.19
CA ALA A 107 17.45 -12.67 -13.10
C ALA A 107 16.87 -12.40 -14.51
N THR A 108 15.73 -13.01 -14.82
CA THR A 108 15.01 -12.81 -16.09
C THR A 108 13.79 -11.93 -15.84
N VAL A 109 13.63 -10.89 -16.66
CA VAL A 109 12.44 -10.04 -16.65
C VAL A 109 11.84 -10.10 -18.03
N GLY A 110 10.61 -10.60 -18.13
CA GLY A 110 9.96 -10.89 -19.41
C GLY A 110 9.38 -9.65 -20.11
N GLY A 111 9.08 -8.61 -19.35
CA GLY A 111 8.46 -7.37 -19.80
C GLY A 111 9.27 -6.14 -19.40
N ASP A 112 8.57 -5.06 -19.09
CA ASP A 112 9.18 -3.75 -18.90
C ASP A 112 9.74 -3.54 -17.49
N VAL A 113 10.89 -2.87 -17.43
CA VAL A 113 11.50 -2.42 -16.18
C VAL A 113 11.38 -0.90 -16.12
N THR A 114 10.42 -0.42 -15.33
CA THR A 114 10.18 1.00 -15.16
C THR A 114 10.67 1.46 -13.80
N THR A 115 11.75 2.24 -13.78
CA THR A 115 12.28 2.82 -12.53
C THR A 115 12.04 4.32 -12.54
N PHE A 116 11.16 4.77 -11.64
CA PHE A 116 10.76 6.16 -11.49
C PHE A 116 11.62 6.84 -10.40
N GLY A 117 12.80 7.30 -10.80
CA GLY A 117 13.71 8.10 -9.97
C GLY A 117 13.69 9.58 -10.37
N GLY A 118 13.43 10.48 -9.42
CA GLY A 118 13.68 11.93 -9.55
C GLY A 118 12.53 12.78 -10.10
N GLY A 119 11.89 12.40 -11.21
CA GLY A 119 10.82 13.21 -11.83
C GLY A 119 9.40 12.74 -11.52
N ALA A 120 9.14 11.44 -11.71
CA ALA A 120 7.82 10.87 -11.48
C ALA A 120 7.44 10.82 -10.00
N THR A 121 8.41 10.74 -9.09
CA THR A 121 8.15 10.81 -7.64
C THR A 121 7.43 12.12 -7.27
N LEU A 122 7.88 13.26 -7.81
CA LEU A 122 7.24 14.55 -7.57
C LEU A 122 5.81 14.60 -8.15
N TRP A 123 5.63 14.04 -9.35
CA TRP A 123 4.32 13.91 -9.99
C TRP A 123 3.35 13.04 -9.19
N LEU A 124 3.84 11.92 -8.63
CA LEU A 124 3.08 10.99 -7.81
C LEU A 124 2.69 11.63 -6.47
N PHE A 125 3.62 12.36 -5.84
CA PHE A 125 3.33 13.17 -4.65
C PHE A 125 2.28 14.24 -4.92
N ILE A 126 2.25 14.84 -6.11
CA ILE A 126 1.20 15.79 -6.47
C ILE A 126 -0.13 15.05 -6.66
N VAL A 127 -0.19 13.97 -7.44
CA VAL A 127 -1.47 13.29 -7.73
C VAL A 127 -2.06 12.59 -6.51
N PHE A 128 -1.25 11.90 -5.71
CA PHE A 128 -1.71 11.18 -4.52
C PHE A 128 -1.67 12.03 -3.24
N GLY A 129 -0.72 12.95 -3.11
CA GLY A 129 -0.56 13.79 -1.91
C GLY A 129 -1.47 15.02 -1.90
N LEU A 130 -1.71 15.68 -3.04
CA LEU A 130 -2.61 16.83 -3.13
C LEU A 130 -4.05 16.51 -2.66
N PRO A 131 -4.71 15.41 -3.07
CA PRO A 131 -6.05 15.10 -2.58
C PRO A 131 -6.07 14.81 -1.07
N PHE A 132 -5.04 14.14 -0.53
CA PHE A 132 -4.90 13.94 0.91
C PHE A 132 -4.69 15.26 1.68
N LEU A 133 -3.89 16.18 1.13
CA LEU A 133 -3.67 17.50 1.72
C LEU A 133 -4.95 18.34 1.70
N VAL A 134 -5.69 18.32 0.59
CA VAL A 134 -6.99 18.99 0.48
C VAL A 134 -8.01 18.39 1.47
N LEU A 135 -8.08 17.06 1.59
CA LEU A 135 -8.93 16.38 2.57
C LEU A 135 -8.53 16.74 4.01
N GLY A 136 -7.25 16.71 4.34
CA GLY A 136 -6.74 17.07 5.66
C GLY A 136 -7.03 18.54 6.01
N ALA A 137 -6.83 19.45 5.06
CA ALA A 137 -7.16 20.87 5.21
C ALA A 137 -8.66 21.07 5.39
N PHE A 138 -9.49 20.32 4.69
CA PHE A 138 -10.95 20.37 4.82
C PHE A 138 -11.40 19.92 6.21
N ILE A 139 -10.85 18.82 6.73
CA ILE A 139 -11.10 18.35 8.10
C ILE A 139 -10.64 19.40 9.12
N ALA A 140 -9.44 19.95 8.96
CA ALA A 140 -8.91 20.98 9.85
C ALA A 140 -9.78 22.26 9.81
N PHE A 141 -10.28 22.63 8.64
CA PHE A 141 -11.18 23.75 8.44
C PHE A 141 -12.52 23.53 9.14
N ILE A 142 -13.10 22.32 9.04
CA ILE A 142 -14.34 21.96 9.76
C ILE A 142 -14.12 22.03 11.26
N VAL A 143 -13.04 21.43 11.79
CA VAL A 143 -12.71 21.47 13.22
C VAL A 143 -12.51 22.90 13.70
N TRP A 144 -11.81 23.72 12.91
CA TRP A 144 -11.63 25.14 13.19
C TRP A 144 -12.97 25.88 13.17
N LEU A 145 -13.87 25.59 12.23
CA LEU A 145 -15.20 26.18 12.12
C LEU A 145 -16.04 25.85 13.36
N VAL A 146 -16.08 24.59 13.77
CA VAL A 146 -16.83 24.13 14.96
C VAL A 146 -16.25 24.76 16.23
N ARG A 147 -14.92 24.79 16.38
CA ARG A 147 -14.24 25.47 17.49
C ARG A 147 -14.54 26.97 17.50
N ARG A 148 -14.61 27.60 16.34
CA ARG A 148 -14.89 29.02 16.19
C ARG A 148 -16.32 29.37 16.62
N PHE A 149 -17.29 28.49 16.37
CA PHE A 149 -18.66 28.67 16.83
C PHE A 149 -18.86 28.35 18.32
N THR A 150 -18.18 27.32 18.86
CA THR A 150 -18.30 26.96 20.28
C THR A 150 -17.57 27.92 21.23
N ARG A 151 -16.45 28.54 20.82
CA ARG A 151 -15.79 29.59 21.63
C ARG A 151 -16.61 30.88 21.78
N ARG A 152 -17.70 31.05 21.04
CA ARG A 152 -18.64 32.18 21.18
C ARG A 152 -19.74 31.91 22.21
N ALA A 153 -19.88 30.68 22.69
CA ALA A 153 -21.01 30.25 23.52
C ALA A 153 -20.74 30.21 25.03
N VAL A 154 -19.60 30.71 25.51
CA VAL A 154 -19.36 30.91 26.96
C VAL A 154 -19.36 32.41 27.27
N PRO A 155 -20.53 33.06 27.42
CA PRO A 155 -20.61 34.27 28.19
C PRO A 155 -20.31 33.92 29.66
N VAL A 156 -19.26 34.53 30.19
CA VAL A 156 -18.95 34.56 31.62
C VAL A 156 -20.14 35.19 32.33
N ALA A 157 -20.97 34.37 32.97
CA ALA A 157 -22.03 34.83 33.85
C ALA A 157 -22.07 33.94 35.08
N ALA A 158 -21.24 34.28 36.08
CA ALA A 158 -21.46 33.98 37.50
C ALA A 158 -20.37 34.66 38.36
N GLN A 159 -20.47 35.99 38.49
CA GLN A 159 -19.83 36.77 39.55
C GLN A 159 -20.85 37.82 40.03
N VAL A 160 -21.83 37.41 40.83
CA VAL A 160 -22.49 38.22 41.89
C VAL A 160 -23.03 37.26 42.94
#